data_AF-A0A953AMU0-F1
#
_entry.id   AF-A0A953AMU0-F1
#
_cell.length_a   1.000
_cell.length_b   1.000
_cell.length_c   1.000
_cell.angle_alpha   90.00
_cell.angle_beta   90.00
_cell.angle_gamma   90.00
#
_symmetry.space_group_name_H-M   'P 1'
#
loop_
_entity.id
_entity.type
_entity.pdbx_description
1 polymer ?
#
loop_
_entity_poly.entity_id
_entity_poly.type
_entity_poly.pdbx_seq_one_letter_code
_entity_poly.pdbx_strand_id
1 'polypeptide(L)'
;MSLLARIPRRARVLLGLAGALVLLVVLVAPVALRGGAEGGSCARALRYAGRSYTARPLGGAGVVQSIAIGTGVVSGCGEAPANVDVRSVAGIRPAFAVALPTETETLYVAHSRCPGREGTALLRCLRGEP
;
A
#
# COMPACT_ATOMS: atom_id res chain seq x y z
N MET A 1 -39.17 -22.94 36.63
CA MET A 1 -38.07 -23.16 37.58
C MET A 1 -37.00 -24.04 36.94
N SER A 2 -35.97 -23.38 36.39
CA SER A 2 -34.55 -23.74 36.39
C SER A 2 -34.09 -25.20 36.14
N LEU A 3 -34.17 -25.65 34.89
CA LEU A 3 -33.46 -26.86 34.40
C LEU A 3 -31.95 -26.64 34.15
N LEU A 4 -31.41 -25.44 34.40
CA LEU A 4 -29.98 -25.10 34.17
C LEU A 4 -29.02 -25.47 35.33
N ALA A 5 -29.52 -26.12 36.40
CA ALA A 5 -28.78 -26.21 37.67
C ALA A 5 -27.76 -27.36 37.80
N ARG A 6 -27.60 -28.26 36.82
CA ARG A 6 -26.61 -29.37 36.91
C ARG A 6 -25.70 -29.50 35.69
N ILE A 7 -25.28 -28.38 35.14
CA ILE A 7 -24.15 -28.40 34.20
C ILE A 7 -22.87 -28.53 35.03
N PRO A 8 -22.10 -29.63 34.90
CA PRO A 8 -20.87 -29.84 35.67
C PRO A 8 -19.90 -28.68 35.39
N ARG A 9 -19.15 -28.23 36.41
CA ARG A 9 -18.24 -27.07 36.30
C ARG A 9 -17.34 -27.15 35.06
N ARG A 10 -16.90 -28.37 34.70
CA ARG A 10 -16.07 -28.64 33.51
C ARG A 10 -16.76 -28.28 32.19
N ALA A 11 -18.07 -28.52 32.06
CA ALA A 11 -18.83 -28.17 30.85
C ALA A 11 -19.04 -26.65 30.70
N ARG A 12 -19.16 -25.91 31.80
CA ARG A 12 -19.17 -24.43 31.77
C ARG A 12 -17.82 -23.86 31.32
N VAL A 13 -16.72 -24.45 31.77
CA VAL A 13 -15.36 -24.06 31.36
C VAL A 13 -15.14 -24.36 29.88
N LEU A 14 -15.56 -25.53 29.40
CA LEU A 14 -15.45 -25.89 27.97
C LEU A 14 -16.28 -24.97 27.07
N LEU A 15 -17.50 -24.60 27.49
CA LEU A 15 -18.33 -23.64 26.77
C LEU A 15 -17.74 -22.22 26.76
N GLY A 16 -17.21 -21.77 27.90
CA GLY A 16 -16.53 -20.48 27.99
C GLY A 16 -15.26 -20.43 27.13
N LEU A 17 -14.49 -21.52 27.11
CA LEU A 17 -13.25 -21.62 26.34
C LEU A 17 -13.54 -21.73 24.83
N ALA A 18 -14.59 -22.47 24.44
CA ALA A 18 -15.07 -22.49 23.05
C ALA A 18 -15.59 -21.11 22.60
N GLY A 19 -16.36 -20.41 23.45
CA GLY A 19 -16.82 -19.06 23.17
C GLY A 19 -15.67 -18.05 23.04
N ALA A 20 -14.67 -18.12 23.93
CA ALA A 20 -13.48 -17.29 23.87
C ALA A 20 -12.64 -17.57 22.61
N LEU A 21 -12.50 -18.85 22.22
CA LEU A 21 -11.80 -19.23 20.99
C LEU A 21 -12.51 -18.69 19.75
N VAL A 22 -13.84 -18.78 19.68
CA VAL A 22 -14.64 -18.25 18.57
C VAL A 22 -14.52 -16.73 18.50
N LEU A 23 -14.61 -16.02 19.63
CA LEU A 23 -14.42 -14.57 19.68
C LEU A 23 -13.00 -14.16 19.24
N LEU A 24 -11.98 -14.90 19.63
CA LEU A 24 -10.59 -14.64 19.23
C LEU A 24 -10.39 -14.85 17.73
N VAL A 25 -10.97 -15.92 17.15
CA VAL A 25 -10.95 -16.14 15.69
C VAL A 25 -11.72 -15.05 14.95
N VAL A 26 -12.90 -14.65 15.42
CA VAL A 26 -13.73 -13.60 14.78
C VAL A 26 -13.09 -12.22 14.87
N LEU A 27 -12.40 -11.90 15.97
CA LEU A 27 -11.72 -10.60 16.15
C LEU A 27 -10.38 -10.52 15.38
N VAL A 28 -9.70 -11.64 15.15
CA VAL A 28 -8.43 -11.67 14.38
C VAL A 28 -8.68 -11.81 12.88
N ALA A 29 -9.81 -12.40 12.46
CA ALA A 29 -10.16 -12.58 11.06
C ALA A 29 -10.29 -11.31 10.19
N PRO A 30 -10.71 -10.11 10.67
CA PRO A 30 -10.86 -8.96 9.78
C PRO A 30 -9.52 -8.35 9.37
N VAL A 31 -8.42 -8.69 10.07
CA VAL A 31 -7.07 -8.21 9.72
C VAL A 31 -6.45 -9.08 8.64
N ALA A 32 -6.78 -10.37 8.58
CA ALA A 32 -6.28 -11.28 7.54
C ALA A 32 -7.10 -11.26 6.24
N LEU A 33 -8.39 -10.91 6.30
CA LEU A 33 -9.29 -10.90 5.13
C LEU A 33 -9.28 -9.60 4.32
N ARG A 34 -8.45 -8.62 4.68
CA ARG A 34 -8.10 -7.50 3.76
C ARG A 34 -6.90 -7.81 2.85
N GLY A 35 -6.30 -9.00 2.97
CA GLY A 35 -5.15 -9.44 2.16
C GLY A 35 -5.47 -10.43 1.05
N GLY A 36 -6.75 -10.77 0.82
CA GLY A 36 -7.19 -11.76 -0.15
C GLY A 36 -7.48 -11.19 -1.54
N ALA A 37 -6.57 -10.38 -2.10
CA ALA A 37 -6.51 -10.19 -3.54
C ALA A 37 -5.42 -11.12 -4.06
N GLU A 38 -5.86 -12.16 -4.77
CA GLU A 38 -5.03 -13.12 -5.49
C GLU A 38 -3.87 -12.44 -6.21
N GLY A 39 -2.64 -12.93 -6.02
CA GLY A 39 -1.62 -13.14 -7.06
C GLY A 39 -1.25 -11.99 -8.02
N GLY A 40 -1.68 -10.76 -7.78
CA GLY A 40 -1.39 -9.60 -8.60
C GLY A 40 -1.01 -8.46 -7.66
N SER A 41 0.26 -8.05 -7.72
CA SER A 41 0.75 -6.81 -7.11
C SER A 41 -0.28 -5.71 -7.40
N CYS A 42 -1.01 -5.27 -6.36
CA CYS A 42 -1.90 -4.16 -6.55
C CYS A 42 -1.05 -2.91 -6.82
N ALA A 43 -1.10 -2.44 -8.06
CA ALA A 43 -0.40 -1.23 -8.46
C ALA A 43 -1.15 0.01 -7.97
N ARG A 44 -0.53 0.79 -7.07
CA ARG A 44 -1.02 2.13 -6.74
C ARG A 44 -0.80 3.07 -7.92
N ALA A 45 -1.80 3.90 -8.18
CA ALA A 45 -1.75 4.93 -9.20
C ALA A 45 -1.85 6.32 -8.57
N LEU A 46 -1.11 7.28 -9.12
CA LEU A 46 -1.17 8.69 -8.74
C LEU A 46 -1.63 9.50 -9.95
N ARG A 47 -2.62 10.38 -9.74
CA ARG A 47 -3.03 11.40 -10.71
C ARG A 47 -2.51 12.76 -10.26
N TYR A 48 -1.70 13.40 -11.08
CA TYR A 48 -1.11 14.71 -10.79
C TYR A 48 -0.98 15.52 -12.08
N ALA A 49 -1.41 16.79 -12.05
CA ALA A 49 -1.35 17.70 -13.20
C ALA A 49 -1.89 17.11 -14.52
N GLY A 50 -3.01 16.38 -14.44
CA GLY A 50 -3.65 15.71 -15.59
C GLY A 50 -2.93 14.45 -16.09
N ARG A 51 -1.84 14.01 -15.44
CA ARG A 51 -1.05 12.85 -15.81
C ARG A 51 -1.28 11.67 -14.87
N SER A 52 -1.05 10.47 -15.38
CA SER A 52 -1.12 9.23 -14.61
C SER A 52 0.28 8.70 -14.35
N TYR A 53 0.54 8.38 -13.09
CA TYR A 53 1.76 7.78 -12.63
C TYR A 53 1.45 6.44 -11.96
N THR A 54 2.36 5.49 -12.09
CA THR A 54 2.29 4.17 -11.47
C THR A 54 3.38 4.07 -10.42
N ALA A 55 3.05 3.56 -9.24
CA ALA A 55 4.03 3.26 -8.21
C ALA A 55 5.03 2.20 -8.72
N ARG A 56 6.32 2.51 -8.60
CA ARG A 56 7.42 1.61 -8.95
C ARG A 56 8.37 1.48 -7.76
N PRO A 57 8.76 0.25 -7.38
CA PRO A 57 9.74 0.06 -6.32
C PRO A 57 11.11 0.55 -6.78
N LEU A 58 11.83 1.20 -5.88
CA LEU A 58 13.20 1.65 -6.11
C LEU A 58 14.25 0.57 -5.84
N GLY A 59 13.88 -0.57 -5.25
CA GLY A 59 14.80 -1.70 -5.05
C GLY A 59 16.07 -1.33 -4.27
N GLY A 60 15.95 -0.47 -3.26
CA GLY A 60 17.08 0.05 -2.47
C GLY A 60 17.84 1.23 -3.11
N ALA A 61 17.52 1.62 -4.34
CA ALA A 61 18.11 2.81 -4.96
C ALA A 61 17.47 4.09 -4.40
N GLY A 62 18.21 4.85 -3.61
CA GLY A 62 17.71 6.11 -3.05
C GLY A 62 17.47 7.20 -4.10
N VAL A 63 16.46 8.03 -3.87
CA VAL A 63 16.24 9.28 -4.62
C VAL A 63 16.21 10.46 -3.66
N VAL A 64 16.82 11.57 -4.08
CA VAL A 64 16.74 12.82 -3.31
C VAL A 64 15.47 13.55 -3.72
N GLN A 65 14.49 13.57 -2.81
CA GLN A 65 13.31 14.40 -2.97
C GLN A 65 13.71 15.88 -2.80
N SER A 66 13.23 16.74 -3.70
CA SER A 66 13.58 18.15 -3.71
C SER A 66 12.43 18.99 -3.14
N ILE A 67 11.70 19.73 -3.98
CA ILE A 67 10.66 20.66 -3.56
C ILE A 67 9.26 20.03 -3.63
N ALA A 68 8.34 20.52 -2.80
CA ALA A 68 6.91 20.28 -2.98
C ALA A 68 6.46 21.02 -4.25
N ILE A 69 5.79 20.30 -5.15
CA ILE A 69 5.37 20.84 -6.45
C ILE A 69 3.85 20.91 -6.61
N GLY A 70 3.09 20.30 -5.69
CA GLY A 70 1.63 20.42 -5.66
C GLY A 70 0.99 19.23 -4.96
N THR A 71 -0.30 19.04 -5.20
CA THR A 71 -1.09 17.93 -4.66
C THR A 71 -1.60 17.04 -5.79
N GLY A 72 -1.64 15.73 -5.54
CA GLY A 72 -2.17 14.73 -6.45
C GLY A 72 -3.10 13.78 -5.73
N VAL A 73 -3.78 12.93 -6.49
CA VAL A 73 -4.71 11.93 -5.95
C VAL A 73 -4.13 10.54 -6.11
N VAL A 74 -3.86 9.86 -5.00
CA VAL A 74 -3.47 8.45 -4.99
C VAL A 74 -4.73 7.60 -4.93
N SER A 75 -4.73 6.51 -5.68
CA SER A 75 -5.82 5.54 -5.73
C SER A 75 -5.29 4.13 -5.98
N GLY A 76 -6.09 3.14 -5.60
CA GLY A 76 -5.79 1.73 -5.83
C GLY A 76 -5.85 0.89 -4.56
N CYS A 77 -5.77 -0.43 -4.71
CA CYS A 77 -5.61 -1.39 -3.62
C CYS A 77 -6.75 -1.43 -2.60
N GLY A 78 -7.96 -1.13 -3.07
CA GLY A 78 -9.15 -1.10 -2.22
C GLY A 78 -9.20 0.09 -1.25
N GLU A 79 -8.20 0.97 -1.30
CA GLU A 79 -8.16 2.20 -0.51
C GLU A 79 -8.97 3.30 -1.19
N ALA A 80 -9.62 4.14 -0.38
CA ALA A 80 -10.31 5.31 -0.87
C ALA A 80 -9.30 6.30 -1.50
N PRO A 81 -9.65 6.96 -2.62
CA PRO A 81 -8.78 7.97 -3.21
C PRO A 81 -8.45 9.08 -2.21
N ALA A 82 -7.17 9.43 -2.09
CA ALA A 82 -6.69 10.41 -1.12
C ALA A 82 -5.82 11.47 -1.78
N ASN A 83 -5.97 12.72 -1.33
CA ASN A 83 -5.08 13.80 -1.71
C ASN A 83 -3.76 13.66 -0.98
N VAL A 84 -2.65 13.74 -1.71
CA VAL A 84 -1.29 13.65 -1.19
C VAL A 84 -0.43 14.75 -1.76
N ASP A 85 0.55 15.18 -0.97
CA ASP A 85 1.57 16.10 -1.45
C ASP A 85 2.52 15.40 -2.42
N VAL A 86 2.81 16.08 -3.52
CA VAL A 86 3.70 15.60 -4.57
C VAL A 86 4.99 16.40 -4.52
N ARG A 87 6.12 15.69 -4.58
CA ARG A 87 7.46 16.24 -4.58
C ARG A 87 8.20 15.95 -5.88
N SER A 88 9.02 16.90 -6.30
CA SER A 88 9.98 16.67 -7.38
C SER A 88 11.15 15.81 -6.89
N VAL A 89 11.85 15.19 -7.84
CA VAL A 89 13.03 14.38 -7.57
C VAL A 89 14.23 15.01 -8.27
N ALA A 90 15.34 15.14 -7.56
CA ALA A 90 16.55 15.76 -8.10
C ALA A 90 17.04 15.03 -9.36
N GLY A 91 17.32 15.79 -10.43
CA GLY A 91 17.79 15.25 -11.70
C GLY A 91 16.72 14.54 -12.55
N ILE A 92 15.45 14.51 -12.12
CA ILE A 92 14.35 13.89 -12.87
C ILE A 92 13.25 14.91 -13.12
N ARG A 93 12.79 14.99 -14.37
CA ARG A 93 11.69 15.90 -14.74
C ARG A 93 10.39 15.42 -14.08
N PRO A 94 9.58 16.30 -13.45
CA PRO A 94 8.29 15.91 -12.86
C PRO A 94 7.30 15.28 -13.86
N ALA A 95 7.44 15.61 -15.15
CA ALA A 95 6.68 14.98 -16.22
C ALA A 95 6.97 13.48 -16.38
N PHE A 96 8.08 12.97 -15.84
CA PHE A 96 8.52 11.58 -15.94
C PHE A 96 8.36 10.82 -14.63
N ALA A 97 8.76 11.43 -13.51
CA ALA A 97 8.54 10.82 -12.21
C ALA A 97 8.43 11.88 -11.10
N VAL A 98 7.70 11.51 -10.06
CA VAL A 98 7.48 12.29 -8.85
C VAL A 98 7.54 11.38 -7.62
N ALA A 99 7.76 11.97 -6.46
CA ALA A 99 7.80 11.26 -5.19
C ALA A 99 6.69 11.76 -4.25
N LEU A 100 6.37 10.94 -3.25
CA LEU A 100 5.52 11.35 -2.13
C LEU A 100 6.40 11.49 -0.88
N PRO A 101 6.16 12.50 -0.01
CA PRO A 101 6.96 12.69 1.20
C PRO A 101 6.88 11.51 2.17
N THR A 102 5.77 10.78 2.15
CA THR A 102 5.51 9.63 3.03
C THR A 102 6.06 8.31 2.48
N GLU A 103 6.58 8.29 1.26
CA GLU A 103 7.07 7.07 0.59
C GLU A 103 8.52 7.27 0.10
N THR A 104 9.47 6.60 0.75
CA THR A 104 10.91 6.71 0.41
C THR A 104 11.42 5.61 -0.51
N GLU A 105 10.75 4.45 -0.53
CA GLU A 105 11.12 3.28 -1.34
C GLU A 105 10.34 3.16 -2.65
N THR A 106 9.35 4.04 -2.85
CA THR A 106 8.48 4.04 -4.01
C THR A 106 8.64 5.33 -4.79
N LEU A 107 8.72 5.21 -6.12
CA LEU A 107 8.72 6.32 -7.05
C LEU A 107 7.51 6.21 -7.97
N TYR A 108 6.81 7.32 -8.18
CA TYR A 108 5.66 7.36 -9.08
C TYR A 108 6.13 7.77 -10.47
N VAL A 109 6.06 6.83 -11.41
CA VAL A 109 6.59 7.00 -12.77
C VAL A 109 5.45 7.13 -13.76
N ALA A 110 5.55 8.09 -14.69
CA ALA A 110 4.57 8.29 -15.73
C ALA A 110 4.42 7.00 -16.57
N HIS A 111 3.18 6.58 -16.83
CA HIS A 111 2.87 5.24 -17.36
C HIS A 111 3.67 4.80 -18.61
N SER A 112 4.02 5.74 -19.49
CA SER A 112 4.78 5.46 -20.73
C SER A 112 6.31 5.56 -20.60
N ARG A 113 6.85 5.77 -19.38
CA ARG A 113 8.29 5.97 -19.17
C ARG A 113 8.96 4.72 -18.62
N CYS A 114 10.10 4.38 -19.23
CA CYS A 114 11.01 3.33 -18.76
C CYS A 114 10.31 1.98 -18.48
N PRO A 115 9.59 1.40 -19.46
CA PRO A 115 8.81 0.19 -19.26
C PRO A 115 9.71 -0.97 -18.84
N GLY A 116 9.24 -1.77 -17.88
CA GLY A 116 9.93 -2.98 -17.40
C GLY A 116 11.24 -2.73 -16.64
N ARG A 117 11.64 -1.47 -16.40
CA ARG A 117 12.85 -1.16 -15.64
C ARG A 117 12.54 -0.95 -14.16
N GLU A 118 13.48 -1.34 -13.31
CA GLU A 118 13.39 -1.24 -11.85
C GLU A 118 14.70 -0.73 -11.25
N GLY A 119 14.62 -0.24 -10.00
CA GLY A 119 15.73 0.30 -9.24
C GLY A 119 16.69 1.19 -10.02
N THR A 120 17.99 0.86 -10.00
CA THR A 120 19.03 1.68 -10.63
C THR A 120 18.85 1.82 -12.15
N ALA A 121 18.35 0.80 -12.84
CA ALA A 121 18.11 0.85 -14.29
C ALA A 121 16.94 1.78 -14.65
N LEU A 122 15.94 1.85 -13.77
CA LEU A 122 14.84 2.82 -13.87
C LEU A 122 15.37 4.24 -13.68
N LEU A 123 16.17 4.48 -12.64
CA LEU A 123 16.71 5.81 -12.36
C LEU A 123 17.60 6.36 -13.48
N ARG A 124 18.50 5.54 -14.04
CA ARG A 124 19.32 5.94 -15.20
C ARG A 124 18.45 6.34 -16.40
N CYS A 125 17.45 5.52 -16.71
CA CYS A 125 16.50 5.81 -17.78
C CYS A 125 15.73 7.12 -17.56
N LEU A 126 15.29 7.39 -16.34
CA LEU A 126 14.57 8.62 -16.00
C LEU A 126 15.44 9.87 -16.05
N ARG A 127 16.74 9.75 -15.76
CA ARG A 127 17.74 10.82 -15.86
C ARG A 127 18.25 11.04 -17.28
N GLY A 128 17.98 10.10 -18.20
CA GLY A 128 18.52 10.13 -19.56
C GLY A 128 19.99 9.72 -19.62
N GLU A 129 20.47 8.97 -18.63
CA GLU A 129 21.82 8.39 -18.62
C GLU A 129 21.82 7.07 -19.43
N PRO A 130 22.87 6.83 -20.23
CA PRO A 130 23.02 5.59 -21.01
C PRO A 130 23.17 4.31 -20.14
#